data_AF-A0A846BU47-F1
#
_entry.id   AF-A0A846BU47-F1
#
_cell.length_a   1.000
_cell.length_b   1.000
_cell.length_c   1.000
_cell.angle_alpha   90.00
_cell.angle_beta   90.00
_cell.angle_gamma   90.00
#
_symmetry.space_group_name_H-M   'P 1'
#
loop_
_entity.id
_entity.type
_entity.pdbx_description
1 polymer ?
#
loop_
_entity_poly.entity_id
_entity_poly.type
_entity_poly.pdbx_seq_one_letter_code
_entity_poly.pdbx_strand_id
1 'polypeptide(L)' 'DLYHQGRDLYLNRNFPLAIGKFAEVMSIDQSNKAADLHMERCQHFLKNTPPDDWDGVWTMTSK' A
#
# COMPACT_ATOMS: atom_id res chain seq x y z
N ASP A 1 -11.16 -3.59 -10.51
CA ASP A 1 -9.97 -2.81 -10.88
C ASP A 1 -8.81 -3.18 -9.96
N LEU A 2 -7.59 -3.33 -10.49
CA LEU A 2 -6.43 -3.86 -9.75
C LEU A 2 -5.99 -2.92 -8.63
N TYR A 3 -6.06 -1.61 -8.87
CA TYR A 3 -5.70 -0.61 -7.88
C TYR A 3 -6.64 -0.65 -6.67
N HIS A 4 -7.95 -0.73 -6.92
CA HIS A 4 -8.95 -0.86 -5.86
C HIS A 4 -8.77 -2.12 -5.03
N GLN A 5 -8.48 -3.28 -5.67
CA GLN A 5 -8.16 -4.51 -4.93
C GLN A 5 -6.92 -4.36 -4.04
N GLY A 6 -5.87 -3.70 -4.55
CA GLY A 6 -4.68 -3.37 -3.76
C GLY A 6 -5.01 -2.46 -2.57
N ARG A 7 -5.88 -1.47 -2.76
CA ARG A 7 -6.35 -0.58 -1.69
C ARG A 7 -7.16 -1.31 -0.62
N ASP A 8 -8.07 -2.21 -1.02
CA ASP A 8 -8.85 -2.99 -0.06
C ASP A 8 -7.94 -3.87 0.79
N LEU A 9 -6.94 -4.51 0.17
CA LEU A 9 -5.93 -5.28 0.89
C LEU A 9 -5.08 -4.40 1.81
N TYR A 10 -4.71 -3.20 1.38
CA TYR A 10 -3.98 -2.23 2.19
C TYR A 10 -4.77 -1.83 3.46
N LEU A 11 -6.05 -1.50 3.31
CA LEU A 11 -6.92 -1.14 4.44
C LEU A 11 -7.14 -2.33 5.40
N ASN A 12 -7.16 -3.55 4.86
CA ASN A 12 -7.22 -4.79 5.65
C ASN A 12 -5.85 -5.21 6.23
N ARG A 13 -4.81 -4.37 6.14
CA ARG A 13 -3.45 -4.64 6.62
C ARG A 13 -2.77 -5.84 5.95
N ASN A 14 -3.31 -6.31 4.83
CA ASN A 14 -2.71 -7.38 4.05
C ASN A 14 -1.68 -6.81 3.06
N PHE A 15 -0.63 -6.20 3.62
CA PHE A 15 0.40 -5.50 2.87
C PHE A 15 1.13 -6.38 1.85
N PRO A 16 1.47 -7.66 2.11
CA PRO A 16 2.11 -8.51 1.10
C PRO A 16 1.26 -8.70 -0.15
N LEU A 17 -0.05 -8.96 0.02
CA LEU A 17 -0.96 -9.10 -1.12
C LEU A 17 -1.24 -7.76 -1.80
N ALA A 18 -1.34 -6.68 -1.02
CA ALA A 18 -1.52 -5.33 -1.56
C ALA A 18 -0.36 -4.94 -2.49
N ILE A 19 0.89 -5.22 -2.10
CA ILE A 19 2.09 -5.00 -2.93
C ILE A 19 1.97 -5.74 -4.26
N GLY A 20 1.53 -7.02 -4.25
CA GLY A 20 1.31 -7.79 -5.47
C GLY A 20 0.34 -7.10 -6.43
N LYS A 21 -0.79 -6.61 -5.90
CA LYS A 21 -1.78 -5.88 -6.71
C LYS A 21 -1.28 -4.56 -7.24
N PHE A 22 -0.53 -3.78 -6.45
CA PHE A 22 0.07 -2.54 -6.94
C PHE A 22 1.18 -2.78 -7.96
N ALA A 23 1.95 -3.85 -7.83
CA ALA A 23 2.93 -4.26 -8.84
C ALA A 23 2.26 -4.65 -10.16
N GLU A 24 1.10 -5.32 -10.11
CA GLU A 24 0.27 -5.59 -11.31
C GLU A 24 -0.27 -4.28 -11.94
N VAL A 25 -0.62 -3.26 -11.15
CA VAL A 25 -0.98 -1.94 -11.69
C VAL A 25 0.22 -1.30 -12.38
N MET A 26 1.39 -1.32 -11.75
CA MET A 26 2.61 -0.70 -12.29
C MET A 26 3.16 -1.43 -13.52
N SER A 27 2.86 -2.73 -13.70
CA SER A 27 3.23 -3.44 -14.92
C SER A 27 2.41 -2.99 -16.14
N ILE A 28 1.20 -2.46 -15.92
CA ILE A 28 0.32 -1.90 -16.94
C ILE A 28 0.62 -0.41 -17.15
N ASP A 29 0.77 0.35 -16.05
CA ASP A 29 1.10 1.76 -16.03
C ASP A 29 2.23 2.04 -15.04
N GLN A 30 3.46 2.04 -15.55
CA GLN A 30 4.66 2.32 -14.77
C GLN A 30 4.69 3.72 -14.17
N SER A 31 3.87 4.65 -14.70
CA SER A 31 3.79 6.02 -14.21
C SER A 31 2.71 6.22 -13.14
N ASN A 32 2.05 5.15 -12.71
CA ASN A 32 0.98 5.19 -11.73
C ASN A 32 1.53 5.55 -10.33
N LYS A 33 1.56 6.85 -10.06
CA LYS A 33 2.02 7.41 -8.77
C LYS A 33 1.24 6.89 -7.58
N ALA A 34 -0.03 6.52 -7.78
CA ALA A 34 -0.88 6.06 -6.71
C ALA A 34 -0.50 4.64 -6.27
N ALA A 35 -0.20 3.74 -7.21
CA ALA A 35 0.27 2.39 -6.94
C ALA A 35 1.68 2.40 -6.30
N ASP A 36 2.58 3.20 -6.85
CA ASP A 36 3.95 3.37 -6.35
C ASP A 36 3.95 3.85 -4.88
N LEU A 37 3.20 4.92 -4.58
CA LEU A 37 3.05 5.43 -3.22
C LEU A 37 2.51 4.36 -2.25
N HIS A 38 1.53 3.55 -2.66
CA HIS A 38 0.99 2.53 -1.76
C HIS A 38 1.96 1.34 -1.59
N MET A 39 2.79 1.03 -2.58
CA MET A 39 3.87 0.05 -2.42
C MET A 39 4.87 0.49 -1.37
N GLU A 40 5.34 1.74 -1.42
CA GLU A 40 6.25 2.30 -0.41
C GLU A 40 5.65 2.20 1.00
N ARG A 41 4.36 2.57 1.13
CA ARG A 41 3.64 2.49 2.41
C ARG A 41 3.50 1.06 2.92
N CYS A 42 3.16 0.12 2.05
CA CYS A 42 3.08 -1.30 2.41
C CYS A 42 4.45 -1.80 2.90
N GLN A 43 5.53 -1.47 2.19
CA GLN A 43 6.89 -1.87 2.60
C GLN A 43 7.29 -1.27 3.95
N HIS A 44 6.88 -0.04 4.23
CA HIS A 44 7.08 0.56 5.55
C HIS A 44 6.31 -0.18 6.64
N PHE A 45 5.02 -0.47 6.43
CA PHE A 45 4.19 -1.15 7.44
C PHE A 45 4.55 -2.62 7.66
N LEU A 46 5.19 -3.26 6.68
CA LEU A 46 5.81 -4.58 6.88
C LEU A 46 6.98 -4.54 7.85
N LYS A 47 7.71 -3.41 7.94
CA LYS A 47 8.83 -3.21 8.86
C LYS A 47 8.39 -2.60 10.19
N ASN A 48 7.41 -1.70 10.14
CA ASN A 48 6.84 -0.98 11.25
C ASN A 48 5.36 -1.29 11.31
N THR A 49 4.99 -2.40 11.96
CA THR A 49 3.60 -2.83 12.04
C THR A 49 2.74 -1.68 12.57
N PRO A 50 1.67 -1.29 11.85
CA PRO A 50 0.80 -0.21 12.30
C PRO A 50 0.11 -0.62 13.61
N PRO A 51 -0.30 0.35 14.44
CA PRO A 51 -0.99 0.06 15.68
C PRO A 51 -2.34 -0.65 15.43
N ASP A 52 -2.85 -1.32 16.47
CA ASP A 52 -4.07 -2.12 16.35
C ASP A 52 -5.31 -1.31 15.94
N ASP A 53 -5.32 -0.02 16.24
CA ASP A 53 -6.39 0.94 15.91
C ASP A 53 -6.16 1.68 14.58
N TRP A 54 -5.15 1.29 13.80
CA TRP A 54 -4.85 1.91 12.52
C TRP A 54 -6.03 1.84 11.54
N ASP A 55 -6.47 3.00 11.08
CA ASP A 55 -7.65 3.23 10.26
C ASP A 55 -7.34 3.34 8.75
N GLY A 56 -6.12 3.01 8.35
CA GLY A 56 -5.65 3.16 6.97
C GLY A 56 -4.93 4.49 6.70
N VAL A 57 -4.79 5.37 7.70
CA VAL A 57 -4.11 6.66 7.53
C VAL A 57 -2.60 6.50 7.53
N TRP A 58 -1.97 7.01 6.50
CA TRP A 58 -0.52 7.17 6.46
C TRP A 58 -0.12 8.51 7.04
N THR A 59 0.56 8.50 8.19
CA THR A 59 1.20 9.69 8.75
C THR A 59 2.69 9.61 8.46
N MET A 60 3.19 10.45 7.54
CA MET A 60 4.64 10.65 7.45
C MET A 60 5.09 11.37 8.72
N THR A 61 5.69 10.64 9.65
CA THR A 61 6.53 11.26 10.67
C THR A 61 7.85 11.66 10.02
N SER A 62 7.84 12.71 9.21
CA SER A 62 9.08 13.42 8.91
C SER A 62 9.42 14.21 10.17
N LYS A 63 10.57 13.91 10.78
CA LYS A 63 11.18 14.77 11.80
C LYS A 63 11.66 16.07 11.17
#